data_AF-A0A7S1LRG5-F1
#
_entry.id   AF-A0A7S1LRG5-F1
#
_cell.length_a   1.000
_cell.length_b   1.000
_cell.length_c   1.000
_cell.angle_alpha   90.00
_cell.angle_beta   90.00
_cell.angle_gamma   90.00
#
_symmetry.space_group_name_H-M   'P 1'
#
loop_
_entity.id
_entity.type
_entity.pdbx_description
1 polymer ?
#
loop_
_entity_poly.entity_id
_entity_poly.type
_entity_poly.pdbx_seq_one_letter_code
_entity_poly.pdbx_strand_id
1 'polypeptide(L)'
;SYCCQYSNCATCAGASGTCDSCAADHYLDGGQCKPDRANGLSCANNDWCITHICTAGVCCEFDNCLTCTDGQCTSCAHPLILREHEGTCNTPTATFSSTATF
;
A
#
# COMPACT_ATOMS: atom_id res chain seq x y z
N SER A 1 -32.03 -10.27 -3.47
CA SER A 1 -30.57 -10.45 -3.31
C SER A 1 -30.10 -9.60 -2.14
N TYR A 2 -29.67 -10.23 -1.04
CA TYR A 2 -29.41 -9.58 0.26
C TYR A 2 -27.97 -9.09 0.46
N CYS A 3 -27.13 -9.22 -0.57
CA CYS A 3 -25.68 -9.10 -0.44
C CYS A 3 -25.19 -7.64 -0.29
N CYS A 4 -25.95 -6.66 -0.79
CA CYS A 4 -25.66 -5.23 -0.68
C CYS A 4 -26.14 -4.57 0.62
N GLN A 5 -26.45 -5.34 1.68
CA GLN A 5 -26.76 -4.71 2.99
C GLN A 5 -25.52 -4.09 3.64
N TYR A 6 -24.32 -4.52 3.27
CA TYR A 6 -23.08 -3.89 3.71
C TYR A 6 -22.79 -2.69 2.80
N SER A 7 -22.85 -1.49 3.37
CA SER A 7 -22.75 -0.19 2.68
C SER A 7 -21.49 -0.01 1.82
N ASN A 8 -20.46 -0.83 2.06
CA ASN A 8 -19.12 -0.69 1.48
C ASN A 8 -18.80 -1.81 0.48
N CYS A 9 -19.79 -2.59 0.04
CA CYS A 9 -19.61 -3.65 -0.95
C CYS A 9 -19.96 -3.16 -2.36
N ALA A 10 -19.01 -3.19 -3.29
CA ALA A 10 -19.18 -2.74 -4.67
C ALA A 10 -19.77 -3.82 -5.58
N THR A 11 -19.29 -5.07 -5.49
CA THR A 11 -19.85 -6.20 -6.23
C THR A 11 -19.97 -7.44 -5.35
N CYS A 12 -20.90 -8.33 -5.68
CA CYS A 12 -21.24 -9.49 -4.85
C CYS A 12 -21.05 -10.79 -5.64
N ALA A 13 -20.50 -11.80 -4.98
CA ALA A 13 -20.34 -13.12 -5.58
C ALA A 13 -21.69 -13.87 -5.52
N GLY A 14 -22.49 -13.72 -6.58
CA GLY A 14 -23.72 -14.49 -6.77
C GLY A 14 -24.89 -14.12 -5.83
N ALA A 15 -25.73 -15.12 -5.51
CA ALA A 15 -27.00 -14.93 -4.79
C ALA A 15 -26.84 -14.88 -3.25
N SER A 16 -25.69 -15.27 -2.70
CA SER A 16 -25.50 -15.56 -1.27
C SER A 16 -24.28 -14.86 -0.67
N GLY A 17 -24.50 -13.64 -0.18
CA GLY A 17 -23.98 -13.15 1.09
C GLY A 17 -22.55 -12.60 1.19
N THR A 18 -21.61 -12.95 0.30
CA THR A 18 -20.23 -12.46 0.37
C THR A 18 -19.95 -11.38 -0.67
N CYS A 19 -19.26 -10.33 -0.22
CA CYS A 19 -18.74 -9.31 -1.11
C CYS A 19 -17.61 -9.90 -1.97
N ASP A 20 -17.61 -9.58 -3.26
CA ASP A 20 -16.57 -9.97 -4.22
C ASP A 20 -15.57 -8.84 -4.45
N SER A 21 -16.07 -7.59 -4.45
CA SER A 21 -15.22 -6.41 -4.46
C SER A 21 -15.79 -5.31 -3.57
N CYS A 22 -14.92 -4.59 -2.87
CA CYS A 22 -15.28 -3.53 -1.97
C CYS A 22 -15.32 -2.16 -2.67
N ALA A 23 -16.01 -1.21 -2.05
CA ALA A 23 -15.91 0.20 -2.41
C ALA A 23 -14.46 0.68 -2.23
N ALA A 24 -14.15 1.86 -2.80
CA ALA A 24 -12.86 2.51 -2.57
C ALA A 24 -12.58 2.65 -1.05
N ASP A 25 -11.30 2.63 -0.69
CA ASP A 25 -10.81 2.73 0.69
C ASP A 25 -11.22 1.53 1.59
N HIS A 26 -11.59 0.40 0.99
CA HIS A 26 -11.95 -0.82 1.69
C HIS A 26 -11.37 -2.07 1.03
N TYR A 27 -10.96 -3.01 1.86
CA TYR A 27 -10.40 -4.28 1.44
C TYR A 27 -11.32 -5.45 1.76
N LEU A 28 -11.22 -6.49 0.93
CA LEU A 28 -11.98 -7.71 1.11
C LEU A 28 -11.22 -8.68 2.02
N ASP A 29 -11.86 -9.02 3.15
CA ASP A 29 -11.36 -10.02 4.09
C ASP A 29 -12.49 -11.00 4.45
N GLY A 30 -12.34 -12.25 4.04
CA GLY A 30 -13.34 -13.29 4.30
C GLY A 30 -14.74 -12.99 3.75
N GLY A 31 -14.85 -12.22 2.66
CA GLY A 31 -16.14 -11.84 2.07
C GLY A 31 -16.80 -10.61 2.71
N GLN A 32 -16.11 -9.90 3.62
CA GLN A 32 -16.56 -8.64 4.21
C GLN A 32 -15.61 -7.51 3.84
N CYS A 33 -16.18 -6.33 3.58
CA CYS A 33 -15.42 -5.12 3.32
C CYS A 33 -15.05 -4.42 4.62
N LYS A 34 -13.75 -4.30 4.86
CA LYS A 34 -13.17 -3.61 6.01
C LYS A 34 -12.46 -2.35 5.53
N PRO A 35 -12.45 -1.27 6.32
CA PRO A 35 -11.74 -0.05 5.96
C PRO A 35 -10.24 -0.33 5.81
N ASP A 36 -9.63 0.29 4.81
CA ASP A 36 -8.21 0.12 4.52
C ASP A 36 -7.34 0.50 5.71
N ARG A 37 -6.24 -0.24 5.83
CA ARG A 37 -5.30 -0.10 6.93
C ARG A 37 -4.40 1.10 6.67
N ALA A 38 -4.25 1.92 7.70
CA ALA A 38 -3.29 3.01 7.73
C ALA A 38 -1.85 2.51 7.55
N ASN A 39 -0.99 3.42 7.10
CA ASN A 39 0.44 3.17 6.94
C ASN A 39 1.06 2.71 8.27
N GLY A 40 1.97 1.74 8.22
CA GLY A 40 2.59 1.13 9.40
C GLY A 40 1.80 -0.03 10.03
N LEU A 41 0.55 -0.27 9.63
CA LEU A 41 -0.21 -1.42 10.10
C LEU A 41 0.16 -2.70 9.35
N SER A 42 0.09 -3.83 10.04
CA SER A 42 0.34 -5.13 9.42
C SER A 42 -0.70 -5.43 8.33
N CYS A 43 -0.27 -6.00 7.21
CA CYS A 43 -1.11 -6.37 6.08
C CYS A 43 -0.72 -7.77 5.58
N ALA A 44 -1.68 -8.47 4.98
CA ALA A 44 -1.43 -9.74 4.29
C ALA A 44 -1.46 -9.59 2.77
N ASN A 45 -2.06 -8.50 2.27
CA ASN A 45 -2.26 -8.24 0.86
C ASN A 45 -2.17 -6.73 0.58
N ASN A 46 -1.77 -6.38 -0.63
CA ASN A 46 -1.59 -4.99 -1.06
C ASN A 46 -2.87 -4.17 -0.91
N ASP A 47 -3.98 -4.75 -1.34
CA ASP A 47 -5.29 -4.11 -1.30
C ASP A 47 -5.80 -3.84 0.12
N TRP A 48 -5.10 -4.28 1.16
CA TRP A 48 -5.50 -4.04 2.55
C TRP A 48 -5.06 -2.68 3.07
N CYS A 49 -4.22 -1.96 2.32
CA CYS A 49 -3.58 -0.72 2.75
C CYS A 49 -4.20 0.47 2.01
N ILE A 50 -4.30 1.63 2.66
CA ILE A 50 -4.83 2.87 2.03
C ILE A 50 -4.05 3.23 0.76
N THR A 51 -2.76 2.91 0.76
CA THR A 51 -1.84 3.14 -0.37
C THR A 51 -1.82 1.99 -1.38
N HIS A 52 -2.56 0.92 -1.12
CA HIS A 52 -2.52 -0.34 -1.85
C HIS A 52 -1.13 -1.00 -1.91
N ILE A 53 -0.25 -0.72 -0.94
CA ILE A 53 1.11 -1.22 -0.90
C ILE A 53 1.36 -1.95 0.43
N CYS A 54 1.49 -3.28 0.35
CA CYS A 54 1.80 -4.15 1.46
C CYS A 54 3.19 -4.77 1.27
N THR A 55 4.19 -4.21 1.94
CA THR A 55 5.57 -4.67 1.83
C THR A 55 6.02 -5.27 3.16
N ALA A 56 6.64 -6.45 3.09
CA ALA A 56 7.10 -7.18 4.27
C ALA A 56 6.00 -7.38 5.34
N GLY A 57 4.74 -7.45 4.91
CA GLY A 57 3.58 -7.59 5.78
C GLY A 57 3.19 -6.32 6.52
N VAL A 58 3.60 -5.15 6.06
CA VAL A 58 3.24 -3.83 6.61
C VAL A 58 2.80 -2.87 5.50
N CYS A 59 1.78 -2.06 5.76
CA CYS A 59 1.29 -1.04 4.83
C CYS A 59 2.30 0.08 4.71
N CYS A 60 2.75 0.39 3.49
CA CYS A 60 3.77 1.39 3.24
C CYS A 60 3.24 2.52 2.36
N GLU A 61 3.73 3.73 2.57
CA GLU A 61 3.25 4.90 1.82
C GLU A 61 3.77 4.95 0.38
N PHE A 62 4.91 4.31 0.11
CA PHE A 62 5.67 4.49 -1.12
C PHE A 62 5.81 3.20 -1.92
N ASP A 63 5.55 3.30 -3.22
CA ASP A 63 5.72 2.22 -4.19
C ASP A 63 7.21 1.87 -4.34
N ASN A 64 7.51 0.61 -4.65
CA ASN A 64 8.88 0.07 -4.76
C ASN A 64 9.70 0.03 -3.45
N CYS A 65 9.02 0.21 -2.32
CA CYS A 65 9.61 -0.03 -1.03
C CYS A 65 9.77 -1.54 -0.79
N LEU A 66 10.97 -1.98 -0.37
CA LEU A 66 11.28 -3.37 -0.03
C LEU A 66 11.06 -3.68 1.45
N THR A 67 11.26 -2.69 2.32
CA THR A 67 10.87 -2.76 3.74
C THR A 67 10.41 -1.39 4.19
N CYS A 68 9.36 -1.32 5.00
CA CYS A 68 8.94 -0.07 5.64
C CYS A 68 8.76 -0.24 7.15
N THR A 69 8.79 0.87 7.86
CA THR A 69 8.58 0.94 9.30
C THR A 69 7.71 2.17 9.57
N ASP A 70 6.59 1.98 10.27
CA ASP A 70 5.62 3.04 10.55
C ASP A 70 5.12 3.77 9.27
N GLY A 71 5.00 3.04 8.16
CA GLY A 71 4.58 3.60 6.88
C GLY A 71 5.69 4.23 6.05
N GLN A 72 6.85 4.52 6.67
CA GLN A 72 8.00 5.12 6.01
C GLN A 72 8.90 4.04 5.41
N CYS A 73 9.35 4.25 4.17
CA CYS A 73 10.23 3.30 3.54
C CYS A 73 11.61 3.29 4.21
N THR A 74 12.13 2.10 4.53
CA THR A 74 13.46 1.91 5.14
C THR A 74 14.44 1.23 4.19
N SER A 75 13.96 0.55 3.16
CA SER A 75 14.80 0.05 2.07
C SER A 75 14.04 -0.03 0.76
N CYS A 76 14.74 0.17 -0.35
CA CYS A 76 14.15 0.17 -1.69
C CYS A 76 14.47 -1.11 -2.45
N ALA A 77 13.56 -1.50 -3.35
CA ALA A 77 13.88 -2.53 -4.34
C ALA A 77 15.00 -2.02 -5.26
N HIS A 78 16.01 -2.86 -5.50
CA HIS A 78 17.07 -2.53 -6.46
C HIS A 78 16.46 -2.28 -7.85
N PRO A 79 16.88 -1.24 -8.60
CA PRO A 79 18.05 -0.37 -8.43
C PRO A 79 17.76 1.01 -7.78
N LEU A 80 16.65 1.14 -7.06
CA LEU A 80 16.24 2.41 -6.46
C LEU A 80 17.00 2.69 -5.15
N ILE A 81 17.14 3.97 -4.80
CA ILE A 81 17.76 4.42 -3.56
C ILE A 81 16.72 5.14 -2.71
N LEU A 82 16.78 4.92 -1.39
CA LEU A 82 15.91 5.58 -0.43
C LEU A 82 16.32 7.05 -0.26
N ARG A 83 15.39 7.97 -0.49
CA ARG A 83 15.54 9.36 -0.04
C ARG A 83 15.04 9.49 1.38
N GLU A 84 15.97 9.47 2.32
CA GLU A 84 15.73 9.52 3.78
C GLU A 84 14.86 10.71 4.22
N HIS A 85 14.88 11.82 3.47
CA HIS A 85 14.11 13.03 3.78
C HIS A 85 12.67 13.02 3.25
N GLU A 86 12.36 12.12 2.31
CA GLU A 86 11.06 12.07 1.62
C GLU A 86 10.38 10.70 1.75
N GLY A 87 11.05 9.69 2.32
CA GLY A 87 10.54 8.32 2.43
C GLY A 87 10.37 7.61 1.08
N THR A 88 10.73 8.23 -0.04
CA THR A 88 10.49 7.72 -1.39
C THR A 88 11.68 6.94 -1.95
N CYS A 89 11.38 5.92 -2.75
CA CYS A 89 12.35 5.17 -3.53
C CYS A 89 12.44 5.74 -4.95
N ASN A 90 13.57 6.38 -5.27
CA ASN A 90 13.77 6.99 -6.59
C ASN A 90 15.02 6.41 -7.24
N THR A 91 15.08 6.50 -8.57
CA THR A 91 16.34 6.23 -9.27
C THR A 91 17.37 7.24 -8.78
N PRO A 92 18.64 6.83 -8.59
CA PRO A 92 19.70 7.77 -8.34
C PRO A 92 19.74 8.74 -9.52
N THR A 93 19.17 9.93 -9.33
CA THR A 93 19.48 11.03 -10.23
C THR A 93 20.95 11.29 -9.96
N ALA A 94 21.82 10.99 -10.92
CA ALA A 94 23.24 11.24 -10.80
C ALA A 94 23.47 12.75 -10.71
N THR A 95 23.21 13.35 -9.54
CA THR A 95 23.64 14.71 -9.24
C THR A 95 25.11 14.59 -8.87
N PHE A 96 25.96 14.47 -9.89
CA PHE A 96 27.35 14.89 -9.75
C PHE A 96 27.33 16.38 -9.43
N SER A 97 27.18 16.72 -8.15
CA SER A 97 27.43 18.07 -7.66
C SER A 97 28.95 18.24 -7.59
N SER A 98 29.58 18.33 -8.76
CA SER A 98 30.98 18.70 -8.91
C SER A 98 31.11 20.20 -8.67
N THR A 99 30.94 20.65 -7.42
CA THR A 99 31.44 21.96 -6.99
C THR A 99 32.77 21.74 -6.29
N ALA A 100 33.77 21.31 -7.05
CA ALA A 100 35.16 21.40 -6.62
C ALA A 100 35.64 22.81 -6.97
N THR A 101 35.57 23.71 -6.00
CA THR A 101 36.26 25.00 -6.04
C THR A 101 37.61 24.80 -5.36
N PHE A 102 38.70 24.79 -6.13
CA PHE A 102 40.05 25.13 -5.68
C PHE A 102 40.78 25.84 -6.80
#